data_AF-A0A4U1ECK6-F1
#
_entry.id   AF-A0A4U1ECK6-F1
#
_cell.length_a   1.000
_cell.length_b   1.000
_cell.length_c   1.000
_cell.angle_alpha   90.00
_cell.angle_beta   90.00
_cell.angle_gamma   90.00
#
_symmetry.space_group_name_H-M   'P 1'
#
loop_
_entity.id
_entity.type
_entity.pdbx_description
1 polymer ?
#
loop_
_entity_poly.entity_id
_entity_poly.type
_entity_poly.pdbx_seq_one_letter_code
_entity_poly.pdbx_strand_id
1 'polypeptide(L)'
;VMVWIPGGGLMLGGASTYDGLALSAHENVVVVTVQYCLGIWGFFSTGDEHSRGNWGHLDQLAALHWVQENIANFGGDPGSVTIFGESAGGESVSILVLSPLAKNLFHRAISESGVALTSVLVKKDMKATAKKIAVFAGCKSTTSAVLVHCLRQKTEDELLEITLKMSSPFLPTVLDGVLLPKMPEEILAEKNFHPVPYVVGINKQECGWILPMFMGYSFSEGKLDQKTATSFVWKSYPILSIPEELTTVAADKYLGGTDDPARKKDLFLDLIADGMFGVPSVNVARHHR
;
A
#
# COMPACT_ATOMS: atom_id res chain seq x y z
N VAL A 1 -20.18 12.98 -2.45
CA VAL A 1 -19.26 12.85 -1.28
C VAL A 1 -17.94 12.28 -1.76
N MET A 2 -16.81 12.81 -1.31
CA MET A 2 -15.47 12.30 -1.61
C MET A 2 -14.77 11.90 -0.32
N VAL A 3 -14.43 10.62 -0.17
CA VAL A 3 -13.81 10.06 1.04
C VAL A 3 -12.33 9.79 0.76
N TRP A 4 -11.47 10.55 1.41
CA TRP A 4 -10.01 10.50 1.27
C TRP A 4 -9.39 9.48 2.22
N ILE A 5 -8.61 8.57 1.67
CA ILE A 5 -7.79 7.61 2.41
C ILE A 5 -6.32 8.04 2.30
N PRO A 6 -5.68 8.46 3.41
CA PRO A 6 -4.30 8.92 3.38
C PRO A 6 -3.30 7.77 3.13
N GLY A 7 -2.20 8.10 2.46
CA GLY A 7 -1.06 7.22 2.22
C GLY A 7 -0.15 7.04 3.44
N GLY A 8 1.13 6.73 3.20
CA GLY A 8 2.13 6.51 4.25
C GLY A 8 2.51 5.04 4.50
N GLY A 9 2.47 4.22 3.45
CA GLY A 9 2.99 2.84 3.49
C GLY A 9 2.27 1.91 4.45
N LEU A 10 1.04 2.25 4.88
CA LEU A 10 0.28 1.58 5.93
C LEU A 10 0.94 1.64 7.33
N MET A 11 1.96 2.48 7.49
CA MET A 11 2.80 2.58 8.70
C MET A 11 2.71 3.94 9.39
N LEU A 12 2.48 5.01 8.64
CA LEU A 12 2.43 6.39 9.11
C LEU A 12 1.35 7.17 8.35
N GLY A 13 1.07 8.40 8.78
CA GLY A 13 0.11 9.29 8.15
C GLY A 13 -0.97 9.74 9.12
N GLY A 14 -1.80 10.69 8.68
CA GLY A 14 -2.93 11.18 9.45
C GLY A 14 -3.93 11.93 8.59
N ALA A 15 -5.21 11.82 8.93
CA ALA A 15 -6.28 12.51 8.19
C ALA A 15 -6.13 14.04 8.23
N SER A 16 -5.67 14.56 9.38
CA SER A 16 -5.49 16.00 9.62
C SER A 16 -4.39 16.65 8.77
N THR A 17 -3.56 15.86 8.08
CA THR A 17 -2.59 16.39 7.12
C THR A 17 -3.25 17.01 5.89
N TYR A 18 -4.50 16.64 5.60
CA TYR A 18 -5.20 17.03 4.38
C TYR A 18 -6.41 17.91 4.72
N ASP A 19 -6.32 19.20 4.41
CA ASP A 19 -7.43 20.15 4.54
C ASP A 19 -8.37 20.05 3.34
N GLY A 20 -9.63 19.66 3.60
CA GLY A 20 -10.67 19.52 2.58
C GLY A 20 -11.33 20.83 2.14
N LEU A 21 -10.99 21.98 2.75
CA LEU A 21 -11.68 23.26 2.53
C LEU A 21 -11.69 23.68 1.06
N ALA A 22 -10.53 23.69 0.41
CA ALA A 22 -10.41 24.17 -0.97
C ALA A 22 -11.22 23.28 -1.93
N LEU A 23 -11.04 21.96 -1.88
CA LEU A 23 -11.76 21.03 -2.76
C LEU A 23 -13.28 21.14 -2.54
N SER A 24 -13.73 21.22 -1.28
CA SER A 24 -15.14 21.37 -0.95
C SER A 24 -15.73 22.66 -1.51
N ALA A 25 -15.06 23.80 -1.31
CA ALA A 25 -15.54 25.10 -1.75
C ALA A 25 -15.53 25.28 -3.27
N HIS A 26 -14.51 24.77 -3.95
CA HIS A 26 -14.33 24.95 -5.39
C HIS A 26 -15.20 24.00 -6.23
N GLU A 27 -15.31 22.72 -5.83
CA GLU A 27 -16.01 21.70 -6.60
C GLU A 27 -17.41 21.38 -6.07
N ASN A 28 -17.84 22.06 -4.99
CA ASN A 28 -19.13 21.87 -4.34
C ASN A 28 -19.39 20.40 -3.95
N VAL A 29 -18.42 19.80 -3.24
CA VAL A 29 -18.46 18.41 -2.78
C VAL A 29 -18.24 18.31 -1.28
N VAL A 30 -18.91 17.37 -0.61
CA VAL A 30 -18.58 17.01 0.77
C VAL A 30 -17.31 16.18 0.79
N VAL A 31 -16.25 16.67 1.46
CA VAL A 31 -14.97 15.97 1.65
C VAL A 31 -14.92 15.35 3.04
N VAL A 32 -14.56 14.06 3.12
CA VAL A 32 -14.38 13.32 4.37
C VAL A 32 -12.97 12.73 4.38
N THR A 33 -12.12 13.10 5.32
CA THR A 33 -10.79 12.50 5.49
C THR A 33 -10.82 11.49 6.64
N VAL A 34 -10.47 10.22 6.36
CA VAL A 34 -10.58 9.13 7.34
C VAL A 34 -9.22 8.73 7.90
N GLN A 35 -9.22 8.23 9.13
CA GLN A 35 -8.07 7.55 9.73
C GLN A 35 -8.37 6.05 9.88
N TYR A 36 -7.31 5.26 9.89
CA TYR A 36 -7.36 3.82 10.09
C TYR A 36 -6.16 3.38 10.92
N CYS A 37 -6.24 2.24 11.61
CA CYS A 37 -5.12 1.71 12.35
C CYS A 37 -3.93 1.42 11.41
N LEU A 38 -2.73 1.78 11.85
CA LEU A 38 -1.49 1.67 11.09
C LEU A 38 -0.55 0.62 11.71
N GLY A 39 0.46 0.21 10.96
CA GLY A 39 1.56 -0.62 11.45
C GLY A 39 1.10 -1.93 12.11
N ILE A 40 1.69 -2.26 13.25
CA ILE A 40 1.36 -3.50 13.99
C ILE A 40 -0.12 -3.53 14.37
N TRP A 41 -0.70 -2.38 14.76
CA TRP A 41 -2.11 -2.28 15.12
C TRP A 41 -3.04 -2.55 13.93
N GLY A 42 -2.70 -2.04 12.76
CA GLY A 42 -3.52 -2.16 11.56
C GLY A 42 -3.34 -3.47 10.79
N PHE A 43 -2.15 -4.05 10.79
CA PHE A 43 -1.78 -5.04 9.77
C PHE A 43 -1.11 -6.30 10.33
N PHE A 44 -0.93 -6.44 11.65
CA PHE A 44 -0.37 -7.68 12.20
C PHE A 44 -1.27 -8.90 11.90
N SER A 45 -0.66 -9.93 11.31
CA SER A 45 -1.32 -11.18 10.96
C SER A 45 -0.46 -12.40 11.31
N THR A 46 -1.12 -13.43 11.84
CA THR A 46 -0.56 -14.77 12.04
C THR A 46 -0.81 -15.69 10.84
N GLY A 47 -1.63 -15.26 9.87
CA GLY A 47 -2.04 -16.06 8.72
C GLY A 47 -3.03 -17.18 9.07
N ASP A 48 -3.74 -17.02 10.19
CA ASP A 48 -4.79 -17.91 10.68
C ASP A 48 -5.87 -17.10 11.42
N GLU A 49 -6.88 -17.79 11.98
CA GLU A 49 -8.04 -17.16 12.59
C GLU A 49 -7.75 -16.32 13.85
N HIS A 50 -6.58 -16.49 14.48
CA HIS A 50 -6.24 -15.79 15.72
C HIS A 50 -5.86 -14.32 15.47
N SER A 51 -5.28 -14.03 14.32
CA SER A 51 -5.07 -12.67 13.81
C SER A 51 -5.00 -12.72 12.29
N ARG A 52 -6.15 -12.56 11.63
CA ARG A 52 -6.23 -12.59 10.17
C ARG A 52 -5.45 -11.44 9.52
N GLY A 53 -5.44 -10.27 10.15
CA GLY A 53 -4.80 -9.05 9.63
C GLY A 53 -5.82 -8.08 9.04
N ASN A 54 -5.32 -7.11 8.27
CA ASN A 54 -6.11 -6.12 7.54
C ASN A 54 -7.06 -5.26 8.39
N TRP A 55 -6.81 -5.10 9.69
CA TRP A 55 -7.61 -4.28 10.60
C TRP A 55 -7.74 -2.83 10.12
N GLY A 56 -6.66 -2.25 9.59
CA GLY A 56 -6.70 -0.91 9.00
C GLY A 56 -7.68 -0.79 7.82
N HIS A 57 -7.79 -1.81 6.97
CA HIS A 57 -8.81 -1.82 5.91
C HIS A 57 -10.22 -2.04 6.45
N LEU A 58 -10.37 -2.81 7.53
CA LEU A 58 -11.67 -2.96 8.20
C LEU A 58 -12.12 -1.63 8.83
N ASP A 59 -11.20 -0.81 9.33
CA ASP A 59 -11.50 0.54 9.79
C ASP A 59 -11.96 1.45 8.63
N GLN A 60 -11.31 1.34 7.46
CA GLN A 60 -11.74 2.07 6.26
C GLN A 60 -13.16 1.66 5.84
N LEU A 61 -13.49 0.37 5.88
CA LEU A 61 -14.87 -0.13 5.65
C LEU A 61 -15.85 0.42 6.69
N ALA A 62 -15.48 0.41 7.98
CA ALA A 62 -16.30 0.96 9.05
C ALA A 62 -16.57 2.46 8.86
N ALA A 63 -15.57 3.22 8.43
CA ALA A 63 -15.73 4.63 8.10
C ALA A 63 -16.68 4.84 6.92
N LEU A 64 -16.63 3.99 5.89
CA LEU A 64 -17.56 4.05 4.77
C LEU A 64 -18.99 3.68 5.16
N HIS A 65 -19.18 2.70 6.05
CA HIS A 65 -20.49 2.43 6.65
C HIS A 65 -21.03 3.65 7.40
N TRP A 66 -20.19 4.32 8.21
CA TRP A 66 -20.58 5.55 8.88
C TRP A 66 -20.99 6.64 7.87
N VAL A 67 -20.25 6.80 6.77
CA VAL A 67 -20.61 7.73 5.69
C VAL A 67 -21.99 7.38 5.11
N GLN A 68 -22.23 6.11 4.78
CA GLN A 68 -23.53 5.67 4.24
C GLN A 68 -24.70 6.00 5.18
N GLU A 69 -24.51 5.83 6.49
CA GLU A 69 -25.56 6.03 7.48
C GLU A 69 -25.77 7.50 7.87
N ASN A 70 -24.73 8.34 7.78
CA ASN A 70 -24.74 9.67 8.42
C ASN A 70 -24.55 10.84 7.46
N ILE A 71 -23.95 10.65 6.28
CA ILE A 71 -23.47 11.78 5.47
C ILE A 71 -24.59 12.69 4.93
N ALA A 72 -25.82 12.16 4.83
CA ALA A 72 -27.01 12.93 4.49
C ALA A 72 -27.25 14.12 5.45
N ASN A 73 -26.90 13.97 6.73
CA ASN A 73 -27.03 15.03 7.72
C ASN A 73 -26.05 16.19 7.51
N PHE A 74 -25.02 15.99 6.69
CA PHE A 74 -24.00 16.97 6.34
C PHE A 74 -24.20 17.52 4.91
N GLY A 75 -25.37 17.26 4.29
CA GLY A 75 -25.68 17.67 2.92
C GLY A 75 -25.03 16.80 1.84
N GLY A 76 -24.45 15.65 2.22
CA GLY A 76 -23.90 14.68 1.27
C GLY A 76 -24.94 13.68 0.76
N ASP A 77 -24.73 13.16 -0.44
CA ASP A 77 -25.53 12.07 -1.00
C ASP A 77 -24.82 10.70 -0.77
N PRO A 78 -25.38 9.80 0.06
CA PRO A 78 -24.81 8.46 0.28
C PRO A 78 -24.86 7.58 -0.99
N GLY A 79 -25.76 7.88 -1.93
CA GLY A 79 -25.83 7.23 -3.26
C GLY A 79 -24.81 7.74 -4.27
N SER A 80 -23.96 8.71 -3.90
CA SER A 80 -22.92 9.27 -4.77
C SER A 80 -21.63 9.52 -3.97
N VAL A 81 -21.03 8.42 -3.54
CA VAL A 81 -19.75 8.38 -2.80
C VAL A 81 -18.61 7.98 -3.73
N THR A 82 -17.55 8.80 -3.76
CA THR A 82 -16.27 8.48 -4.41
C THR A 82 -15.23 8.24 -3.33
N ILE A 83 -14.52 7.10 -3.37
CA ILE A 83 -13.31 6.90 -2.56
C ILE A 83 -12.09 7.30 -3.37
N PHE A 84 -11.12 7.96 -2.73
CA PHE A 84 -9.88 8.35 -3.36
C PHE A 84 -8.73 8.36 -2.36
N GLY A 85 -7.51 8.09 -2.84
CA GLY A 85 -6.34 7.99 -1.97
C GLY A 85 -5.03 7.95 -2.75
N GLU A 86 -3.96 8.35 -2.07
CA GLU A 86 -2.61 8.41 -2.62
C GLU A 86 -1.68 7.36 -1.98
N SER A 87 -0.77 6.81 -2.78
CA SER A 87 0.21 5.81 -2.35
C SER A 87 -0.47 4.60 -1.71
N ALA A 88 -0.20 4.31 -0.42
CA ALA A 88 -0.88 3.26 0.33
C ALA A 88 -2.40 3.49 0.46
N GLY A 89 -2.87 4.74 0.40
CA GLY A 89 -4.29 5.07 0.29
C GLY A 89 -4.87 4.71 -1.08
N GLY A 90 -4.09 4.87 -2.15
CA GLY A 90 -4.45 4.42 -3.49
C GLY A 90 -4.50 2.89 -3.59
N GLU A 91 -3.56 2.21 -2.95
CA GLU A 91 -3.61 0.75 -2.76
C GLU A 91 -4.88 0.36 -1.98
N SER A 92 -5.18 1.03 -0.87
CA SER A 92 -6.39 0.78 -0.08
C SER A 92 -7.67 0.96 -0.91
N VAL A 93 -7.77 2.02 -1.71
CA VAL A 93 -8.88 2.19 -2.66
C VAL A 93 -8.99 1.00 -3.60
N SER A 94 -7.87 0.56 -4.18
CA SER A 94 -7.84 -0.60 -5.06
C SER A 94 -8.22 -1.90 -4.35
N ILE A 95 -7.85 -2.09 -3.08
CA ILE A 95 -8.25 -3.25 -2.27
C ILE A 95 -9.76 -3.24 -2.01
N LEU A 96 -10.32 -2.08 -1.66
CA LEU A 96 -11.75 -1.94 -1.41
C LEU A 96 -12.57 -2.18 -2.68
N VAL A 97 -12.08 -1.77 -3.86
CA VAL A 97 -12.68 -2.14 -5.17
C VAL A 97 -12.77 -3.65 -5.38
N LEU A 98 -11.76 -4.40 -4.91
CA LEU A 98 -11.71 -5.86 -5.06
C LEU A 98 -12.41 -6.62 -3.91
N SER A 99 -12.70 -5.94 -2.80
CA SER A 99 -13.27 -6.58 -1.62
C SER A 99 -14.79 -6.76 -1.73
N PRO A 100 -15.33 -7.98 -1.50
CA PRO A 100 -16.78 -8.17 -1.44
C PRO A 100 -17.43 -7.44 -0.26
N LEU A 101 -16.67 -7.10 0.79
CA LEU A 101 -17.19 -6.39 1.96
C LEU A 101 -17.51 -4.92 1.67
N ALA A 102 -16.87 -4.33 0.65
CA ALA A 102 -17.06 -2.93 0.31
C ALA A 102 -18.24 -2.69 -0.65
N LYS A 103 -18.93 -3.76 -1.05
CA LYS A 103 -20.04 -3.71 -1.99
C LYS A 103 -21.09 -2.70 -1.53
N ASN A 104 -21.47 -1.80 -2.44
CA ASN A 104 -22.45 -0.74 -2.23
C ASN A 104 -22.06 0.35 -1.22
N LEU A 105 -20.81 0.39 -0.74
CA LEU A 105 -20.35 1.47 0.17
C LEU A 105 -19.84 2.70 -0.58
N PHE A 106 -19.46 2.53 -1.84
CA PHE A 106 -19.04 3.60 -2.74
C PHE A 106 -19.44 3.30 -4.19
N HIS A 107 -19.33 4.33 -5.02
CA HIS A 107 -19.89 4.35 -6.37
C HIS A 107 -18.86 4.74 -7.42
N ARG A 108 -17.70 5.27 -7.01
CA ARG A 108 -16.56 5.63 -7.87
C ARG A 108 -15.26 5.49 -7.07
N ALA A 109 -14.16 5.24 -7.75
CA ALA A 109 -12.84 5.10 -7.13
C ALA A 109 -11.78 5.92 -7.87
N ILE A 110 -10.78 6.43 -7.15
CA ILE A 110 -9.59 7.07 -7.70
C ILE A 110 -8.35 6.59 -6.94
N SER A 111 -7.41 5.97 -7.63
CA SER A 111 -6.14 5.54 -7.06
C SER A 111 -5.00 6.36 -7.65
N GLU A 112 -4.34 7.13 -6.78
CA GLU A 112 -3.24 8.00 -7.12
C GLU A 112 -1.93 7.34 -6.67
N SER A 113 -1.08 6.93 -7.62
CA SER A 113 0.26 6.40 -7.31
C SER A 113 0.27 5.18 -6.38
N GLY A 114 -0.71 4.28 -6.51
CA GLY A 114 -0.74 3.03 -5.75
C GLY A 114 -1.97 2.18 -6.07
N VAL A 115 -1.79 0.87 -6.21
CA VAL A 115 -2.87 -0.07 -6.53
C VAL A 115 -2.65 -1.43 -5.85
N ALA A 116 -3.65 -2.31 -5.88
CA ALA A 116 -3.59 -3.64 -5.25
C ALA A 116 -2.52 -4.58 -5.86
N LEU A 117 -2.00 -4.25 -7.05
CA LEU A 117 -0.88 -4.97 -7.68
C LEU A 117 0.50 -4.39 -7.31
N THR A 118 0.56 -3.37 -6.45
CA THR A 118 1.83 -2.85 -5.92
C THR A 118 2.37 -3.83 -4.88
N SER A 119 3.19 -4.79 -5.35
CA SER A 119 3.60 -6.00 -4.61
C SER A 119 4.33 -5.78 -3.28
N VAL A 120 4.79 -4.57 -3.00
CA VAL A 120 5.41 -4.24 -1.71
C VAL A 120 4.36 -4.10 -0.60
N LEU A 121 3.13 -3.69 -0.94
CA LEU A 121 2.03 -3.47 0.00
C LEU A 121 1.08 -4.66 0.10
N VAL A 122 1.07 -5.59 -0.87
CA VAL A 122 0.20 -6.78 -0.82
C VAL A 122 1.04 -8.04 -0.85
N LYS A 123 0.85 -8.93 0.13
CA LYS A 123 1.54 -10.23 0.23
C LYS A 123 0.53 -11.34 0.53
N LYS A 124 0.88 -12.57 0.16
CA LYS A 124 0.07 -13.75 0.52
C LYS A 124 -0.03 -13.94 2.03
N ASP A 125 1.09 -13.80 2.74
CA ASP A 125 1.14 -13.83 4.20
C ASP A 125 2.31 -12.98 4.70
N MET A 126 2.36 -12.78 6.03
CA MET A 126 3.45 -12.08 6.70
C MET A 126 4.12 -12.92 7.81
N LYS A 127 4.12 -14.26 7.68
CA LYS A 127 4.58 -15.17 8.76
C LYS A 127 6.02 -14.90 9.20
N ALA A 128 6.91 -14.58 8.26
CA ALA A 128 8.30 -14.23 8.56
C ALA A 128 8.39 -12.94 9.39
N THR A 129 7.59 -11.93 9.05
CA THR A 129 7.50 -10.66 9.77
C THR A 129 6.87 -10.84 11.15
N ALA A 130 5.80 -11.64 11.27
CA ALA A 130 5.16 -11.95 12.55
C ALA A 130 6.12 -12.63 13.53
N LYS A 131 6.96 -13.56 13.05
CA LYS A 131 8.03 -14.16 13.86
C LYS A 131 9.07 -13.14 14.33
N LYS A 132 9.47 -12.19 13.48
CA LYS A 132 10.40 -11.11 13.88
C LYS A 132 9.77 -10.21 14.94
N ILE A 133 8.50 -9.81 14.76
CA ILE A 133 7.74 -9.04 15.74
C ILE A 133 7.68 -9.78 17.08
N ALA A 134 7.39 -11.09 17.07
CA ALA A 134 7.39 -11.91 18.27
C ALA A 134 8.73 -11.88 19.03
N VAL A 135 9.85 -12.00 18.29
CA VAL A 135 11.20 -11.94 18.86
C VAL A 135 11.48 -10.57 19.47
N PHE A 136 11.20 -9.48 18.76
CA PHE A 136 11.42 -8.12 19.28
C PHE A 136 10.51 -7.79 20.47
N ALA A 137 9.30 -8.35 20.51
CA ALA A 137 8.39 -8.19 21.63
C ALA A 137 8.77 -9.03 22.86
N GLY A 138 9.72 -9.97 22.74
CA GLY A 138 9.98 -10.96 23.77
C GLY A 138 8.80 -11.92 24.00
N CYS A 139 7.95 -12.11 22.98
CA CYS A 139 6.77 -12.95 23.05
C CYS A 139 7.08 -14.38 22.62
N LYS A 140 6.53 -15.36 23.35
CA LYS A 140 6.56 -16.77 22.93
C LYS A 140 5.70 -16.94 21.68
N SER A 141 6.22 -17.66 20.69
CA SER A 141 5.53 -17.99 19.43
C SER A 141 5.11 -19.46 19.34
N THR A 142 4.83 -20.09 20.49
CA THR A 142 4.45 -21.51 20.59
C THR A 142 3.16 -21.81 19.79
N THR A 143 2.18 -20.91 19.87
CA THR A 143 0.98 -20.91 19.03
C THR A 143 0.62 -19.47 18.68
N SER A 144 -0.15 -19.29 17.60
CA SER A 144 -0.63 -17.97 17.17
C SER A 144 -1.48 -17.29 18.26
N ALA A 145 -2.34 -18.03 18.95
CA ALA A 145 -3.13 -17.53 20.07
C ALA A 145 -2.26 -16.98 21.21
N VAL A 146 -1.19 -17.70 21.58
CA VAL A 146 -0.25 -17.26 22.63
C VAL A 146 0.50 -15.99 22.20
N LEU A 147 0.93 -15.93 20.93
CA LEU A 147 1.60 -14.75 20.39
C LEU A 147 0.68 -13.53 20.43
N VAL A 148 -0.53 -13.65 19.88
CA VAL A 148 -1.52 -12.56 19.85
C VAL A 148 -1.89 -12.11 21.26
N HIS A 149 -2.08 -13.05 22.19
CA HIS A 149 -2.34 -12.73 23.59
C HIS A 149 -1.18 -11.93 24.20
N CYS A 150 0.06 -12.36 23.98
CA CYS A 150 1.24 -11.65 24.48
C CYS A 150 1.37 -10.23 23.90
N LEU A 151 1.17 -10.06 22.59
CA LEU A 151 1.22 -8.74 21.95
C LEU A 151 0.15 -7.80 22.48
N ARG A 152 -1.04 -8.29 22.82
CA ARG A 152 -2.11 -7.50 23.45
C ARG A 152 -1.81 -7.07 24.89
N GLN A 153 -0.81 -7.68 25.54
CA GLN A 153 -0.35 -7.24 26.87
C GLN A 153 0.74 -6.15 26.78
N LYS A 154 1.22 -5.84 25.58
CA LYS A 154 2.22 -4.79 25.36
C LYS A 154 1.59 -3.40 25.45
N THR A 155 2.34 -2.46 26.00
CA THR A 155 1.96 -1.05 25.96
C THR A 155 2.14 -0.48 24.56
N GLU A 156 1.56 0.69 24.31
CA GLU A 156 1.77 1.45 23.07
C GLU A 156 3.27 1.71 22.83
N ASP A 157 3.99 2.18 23.85
CA ASP A 157 5.43 2.46 23.77
C ASP A 157 6.24 1.22 23.39
N GLU A 158 5.92 0.05 23.96
CA GLU A 158 6.60 -1.20 23.61
C GLU A 158 6.36 -1.58 22.14
N LEU A 159 5.12 -1.46 21.65
CA LEU A 159 4.78 -1.74 20.26
C LEU A 159 5.41 -0.73 19.29
N LEU A 160 5.52 0.54 19.68
CA LEU A 160 6.24 1.56 18.93
C LEU A 160 7.74 1.24 18.86
N GLU A 161 8.35 0.86 19.98
CA GLU A 161 9.77 0.47 20.01
C GLU A 161 10.05 -0.74 19.10
N ILE A 162 9.14 -1.73 19.09
CA ILE A 162 9.22 -2.87 18.17
C ILE A 162 9.13 -2.40 16.71
N THR A 163 8.21 -1.49 16.41
CA THR A 163 8.04 -0.92 15.07
C THR A 163 9.32 -0.22 14.60
N LEU A 164 9.96 0.57 15.46
CA LEU A 164 11.23 1.24 15.16
C LEU A 164 12.38 0.23 14.95
N LYS A 165 12.44 -0.85 15.72
CA LYS A 165 13.44 -1.93 15.56
C LYS A 165 13.30 -2.73 14.28
N MET A 166 12.07 -2.86 13.76
CA MET A 166 11.81 -3.58 12.51
C MET A 166 12.45 -2.87 11.30
N SER A 167 12.63 -1.55 11.35
CA SER A 167 13.15 -0.71 10.26
C SER A 167 12.53 -1.00 8.89
N SER A 168 11.28 -1.48 8.88
CA SER A 168 10.55 -1.81 7.66
C SER A 168 9.66 -0.62 7.29
N PRO A 169 9.76 -0.08 6.07
CA PRO A 169 8.91 1.04 5.65
C PRO A 169 7.45 0.62 5.42
N PHE A 170 7.14 -0.69 5.43
CA PHE A 170 5.83 -1.24 5.10
C PHE A 170 5.46 -2.41 6.02
N LEU A 171 4.16 -2.52 6.31
CA LEU A 171 3.50 -3.76 6.71
C LEU A 171 2.38 -4.07 5.71
N PRO A 172 2.37 -5.25 5.08
CA PRO A 172 1.53 -5.48 3.91
C PRO A 172 0.09 -5.85 4.30
N THR A 173 -0.83 -5.51 3.42
CA THR A 173 -2.11 -6.18 3.21
C THR A 173 -1.87 -7.67 2.97
N VAL A 174 -2.68 -8.52 3.61
CA VAL A 174 -2.55 -9.98 3.52
C VAL A 174 -3.79 -10.64 2.92
N LEU A 175 -3.61 -11.82 2.33
CA LEU A 175 -4.72 -12.69 1.94
C LEU A 175 -5.36 -13.31 3.18
N ASP A 176 -6.47 -12.74 3.65
CA ASP A 176 -7.13 -13.12 4.90
C ASP A 176 -8.36 -14.05 4.71
N GLY A 177 -8.82 -14.21 3.47
CA GLY A 177 -10.02 -14.98 3.14
C GLY A 177 -11.33 -14.28 3.50
N VAL A 178 -11.28 -13.02 3.95
CA VAL A 178 -12.45 -12.25 4.43
C VAL A 178 -12.54 -10.92 3.68
N LEU A 179 -11.59 -10.00 3.89
CA LEU A 179 -11.47 -8.79 3.08
C LEU A 179 -11.07 -9.14 1.65
N LEU A 180 -10.04 -9.98 1.50
CA LEU A 180 -9.56 -10.52 0.24
C LEU A 180 -9.79 -12.03 0.22
N PRO A 181 -10.71 -12.53 -0.61
CA PRO A 181 -10.93 -13.98 -0.74
C PRO A 181 -9.83 -14.68 -1.56
N LYS A 182 -9.13 -13.95 -2.44
CA LYS A 182 -8.05 -14.41 -3.31
C LYS A 182 -7.01 -13.30 -3.50
N MET A 183 -5.87 -13.60 -4.11
CA MET A 183 -4.90 -12.56 -4.47
C MET A 183 -5.49 -11.60 -5.50
N PRO A 184 -5.15 -10.30 -5.48
CA PRO A 184 -5.68 -9.31 -6.42
C PRO A 184 -5.53 -9.70 -7.89
N GLU A 185 -4.43 -10.35 -8.27
CA GLU A 185 -4.19 -10.87 -9.62
C GLU A 185 -5.29 -11.85 -10.05
N GLU A 186 -5.70 -12.75 -9.16
CA GLU A 186 -6.74 -13.74 -9.41
C GLU A 186 -8.12 -13.08 -9.50
N ILE A 187 -8.44 -12.15 -8.59
CA ILE A 187 -9.73 -11.43 -8.58
C ILE A 187 -9.90 -10.62 -9.87
N LEU A 188 -8.84 -9.92 -10.30
CA LEU A 188 -8.81 -9.13 -11.53
C LEU A 188 -8.94 -10.01 -12.78
N ALA A 189 -8.27 -11.16 -12.83
CA ALA A 189 -8.38 -12.10 -13.94
C ALA A 189 -9.78 -12.73 -14.05
N GLU A 190 -10.39 -13.05 -12.90
CA GLU A 190 -11.75 -13.63 -12.83
C GLU A 190 -12.86 -12.60 -13.03
N LYS A 191 -12.54 -11.29 -12.93
CA LYS A 191 -13.50 -10.18 -12.91
C LYS A 191 -14.59 -10.34 -11.85
N ASN A 192 -14.24 -10.97 -10.73
CA ASN A 192 -15.17 -11.29 -9.65
C ASN A 192 -15.16 -10.22 -8.55
N PHE A 193 -15.53 -9.00 -8.93
CA PHE A 193 -15.67 -7.84 -8.03
C PHE A 193 -16.80 -6.93 -8.53
N HIS A 194 -17.22 -5.93 -7.75
CA HIS A 194 -18.29 -5.01 -8.16
C HIS A 194 -17.70 -3.82 -8.91
N PRO A 195 -17.81 -3.75 -10.26
CA PRO A 195 -17.18 -2.70 -11.02
C PRO A 195 -17.89 -1.36 -10.77
N VAL A 196 -17.09 -0.34 -10.49
CA VAL A 196 -17.49 1.06 -10.45
C VAL A 196 -16.60 1.87 -11.41
N PRO A 197 -17.00 3.07 -11.86
CA PRO A 197 -16.07 3.98 -12.53
C PRO A 197 -14.80 4.17 -11.69
N TYR A 198 -13.64 3.90 -12.28
CA TYR A 198 -12.36 3.87 -11.58
C TYR A 198 -11.30 4.64 -12.39
N VAL A 199 -10.70 5.65 -11.75
CA VAL A 199 -9.55 6.40 -12.27
C VAL A 199 -8.29 5.88 -11.61
N VAL A 200 -7.27 5.58 -12.40
CA VAL A 200 -5.96 5.14 -11.92
C VAL A 200 -4.91 6.04 -12.56
N GLY A 201 -4.03 6.62 -11.74
CA GLY A 201 -3.01 7.57 -12.17
C GLY A 201 -1.66 7.33 -11.52
N ILE A 202 -0.61 7.81 -12.17
CA ILE A 202 0.78 7.80 -11.70
C ILE A 202 1.43 9.15 -12.01
N ASN A 203 2.49 9.47 -11.28
CA ASN A 203 3.33 10.62 -11.53
C ASN A 203 4.51 10.29 -12.44
N LYS A 204 5.12 11.33 -13.03
CA LYS A 204 6.23 11.18 -13.99
C LYS A 204 7.49 10.57 -13.37
N GLN A 205 7.75 10.87 -12.10
CA GLN A 205 8.98 10.49 -11.38
C GLN A 205 8.64 10.03 -9.96
N GLU A 206 7.87 8.94 -9.83
CA GLU A 206 7.44 8.40 -8.53
C GLU A 206 8.62 8.18 -7.57
N CYS A 207 9.74 7.69 -8.10
CA CYS A 207 10.97 7.46 -7.35
C CYS A 207 12.00 8.58 -7.55
N GLY A 208 11.58 9.83 -7.79
CA GLY A 208 12.50 10.93 -8.10
C GLY A 208 13.34 11.43 -6.91
N TRP A 209 12.81 11.36 -5.68
CA TRP A 209 13.50 11.92 -4.51
C TRP A 209 13.16 11.25 -3.18
N ILE A 210 11.92 11.43 -2.69
CA ILE A 210 11.56 11.10 -1.30
C ILE A 210 11.55 9.58 -1.04
N LEU A 211 11.03 8.78 -1.97
CA LEU A 211 10.97 7.33 -1.83
C LEU A 211 12.37 6.68 -1.82
N PRO A 212 13.29 6.97 -2.76
CA PRO A 212 14.67 6.47 -2.69
C PRO A 212 15.39 6.79 -1.37
N MET A 213 15.16 7.98 -0.81
CA MET A 213 15.71 8.37 0.48
C MET A 213 15.22 7.44 1.59
N PHE A 214 13.91 7.19 1.67
CA PHE A 214 13.32 6.25 2.65
C PHE A 214 13.76 4.80 2.44
N MET A 215 14.02 4.41 1.19
CA MET A 215 14.51 3.07 0.84
C MET A 215 16.02 2.89 1.10
N GLY A 216 16.72 3.95 1.51
CA GLY A 216 18.14 3.90 1.81
C GLY A 216 19.03 3.80 0.57
N TYR A 217 18.52 4.19 -0.61
CA TYR A 217 19.37 4.31 -1.79
C TYR A 217 20.31 5.51 -1.63
N SER A 218 21.61 5.20 -1.59
CA SER A 218 22.67 6.20 -1.54
C SER A 218 23.36 6.26 -2.90
N PHE A 219 23.30 7.42 -3.56
CA PHE A 219 23.98 7.69 -4.82
C PHE A 219 25.15 8.62 -4.56
N SER A 220 26.37 8.09 -4.56
CA SER A 220 27.59 8.90 -4.42
C SER A 220 27.67 9.92 -5.56
N GLU A 221 27.67 11.22 -5.23
CA GLU A 221 27.68 12.34 -6.19
C GLU A 221 26.58 12.29 -7.27
N GLY A 222 25.45 11.63 -7.00
CA GLY A 222 24.38 11.49 -7.99
C GLY A 222 24.74 10.63 -9.20
N LYS A 223 25.71 9.73 -9.07
CA LYS A 223 26.15 8.80 -10.12
C LYS A 223 25.86 7.35 -9.74
N LEU A 224 25.67 6.50 -10.74
CA LEU A 224 25.46 5.07 -10.57
C LEU A 224 26.20 4.28 -11.67
N ASP A 225 27.10 3.38 -11.27
CA ASP A 225 27.73 2.44 -12.20
C ASP A 225 26.88 1.17 -12.38
N GLN A 226 27.15 0.41 -13.46
CA GLN A 226 26.35 -0.78 -13.81
C GLN A 226 26.36 -1.84 -12.71
N LYS A 227 27.51 -2.08 -12.08
CA LYS A 227 27.65 -3.13 -11.06
C LYS A 227 26.86 -2.77 -9.81
N THR A 228 26.94 -1.51 -9.39
CA THR A 228 26.14 -0.99 -8.28
C THR A 228 24.65 -1.01 -8.62
N ALA A 229 24.26 -0.66 -9.85
CA ALA A 229 22.88 -0.72 -10.29
C ALA A 229 22.29 -2.14 -10.21
N THR A 230 22.97 -3.15 -10.76
CA THR A 230 22.52 -4.55 -10.65
C THR A 230 22.41 -4.99 -9.19
N SER A 231 23.36 -4.57 -8.34
CA SER A 231 23.27 -4.83 -6.89
C SER A 231 22.05 -4.17 -6.26
N PHE A 232 21.71 -2.94 -6.66
CA PHE A 232 20.54 -2.24 -6.16
C PHE A 232 19.25 -2.87 -6.65
N VAL A 233 19.16 -3.31 -7.91
CA VAL A 233 18.01 -4.08 -8.42
C VAL A 233 17.80 -5.33 -7.57
N TRP A 234 18.88 -6.07 -7.25
CA TRP A 234 18.78 -7.23 -6.36
C TRP A 234 18.33 -6.85 -4.94
N LYS A 235 18.90 -5.81 -4.33
CA LYS A 235 18.46 -5.30 -3.02
C LYS A 235 17.00 -4.84 -3.02
N SER A 236 16.47 -4.46 -4.19
CA SER A 236 15.07 -4.08 -4.40
C SER A 236 14.13 -5.28 -4.50
N TYR A 237 14.61 -6.52 -4.39
CA TYR A 237 13.80 -7.74 -4.46
C TYR A 237 12.53 -7.71 -3.58
N PRO A 238 12.56 -7.25 -2.31
CA PRO A 238 11.35 -7.21 -1.48
C PRO A 238 10.21 -6.36 -2.06
N ILE A 239 10.57 -5.44 -2.96
CA ILE A 239 9.71 -4.39 -3.50
C ILE A 239 9.27 -4.74 -4.93
N LEU A 240 10.23 -5.10 -5.78
CA LEU A 240 10.01 -5.38 -7.20
C LEU A 240 9.73 -6.86 -7.50
N SER A 241 10.06 -7.76 -6.57
CA SER A 241 9.96 -9.21 -6.75
C SER A 241 10.71 -9.74 -7.99
N ILE A 242 11.79 -9.07 -8.42
CA ILE A 242 12.64 -9.48 -9.56
C ILE A 242 13.66 -10.52 -9.09
N PRO A 243 13.55 -11.80 -9.51
CA PRO A 243 14.50 -12.85 -9.14
C PRO A 243 15.95 -12.50 -9.49
N GLU A 244 16.90 -13.05 -8.75
CA GLU A 244 18.33 -12.74 -8.88
C GLU A 244 18.83 -12.95 -10.32
N GLU A 245 18.38 -14.04 -10.96
CA GLU A 245 18.71 -14.41 -12.33
C GLU A 245 18.23 -13.42 -13.40
N LEU A 246 17.23 -12.57 -13.07
CA LEU A 246 16.68 -11.55 -13.97
C LEU A 246 17.22 -10.14 -13.67
N THR A 247 17.99 -9.95 -12.59
CA THR A 247 18.49 -8.63 -12.18
C THR A 247 19.35 -7.96 -13.25
N THR A 248 20.26 -8.72 -13.89
CA THR A 248 21.10 -8.23 -14.98
C THR A 248 20.26 -7.84 -16.19
N VAL A 249 19.28 -8.66 -16.58
CA VAL A 249 18.40 -8.37 -17.73
C VAL A 249 17.59 -7.10 -17.49
N ALA A 250 17.04 -6.94 -16.27
CA ALA A 250 16.29 -5.74 -15.90
C ALA A 250 17.18 -4.48 -15.89
N ALA A 251 18.37 -4.56 -15.28
CA ALA A 251 19.31 -3.45 -15.24
C ALA A 251 19.78 -3.05 -16.65
N ASP A 252 20.14 -4.02 -17.50
CA ASP A 252 20.62 -3.76 -18.86
C ASP A 252 19.52 -3.16 -19.74
N LYS A 253 18.27 -3.58 -19.57
CA LYS A 253 17.13 -3.04 -20.34
C LYS A 253 16.95 -1.54 -20.16
N TYR A 254 17.18 -1.02 -18.96
CA TYR A 254 17.03 0.41 -18.66
C TYR A 254 18.35 1.16 -18.83
N LEU A 255 19.44 0.66 -18.24
CA LEU A 255 20.70 1.38 -18.12
C LEU A 255 21.68 1.13 -19.27
N GLY A 256 21.50 0.06 -20.05
CA GLY A 256 22.46 -0.38 -21.07
C GLY A 256 22.57 0.56 -22.29
N GLY A 257 21.66 1.52 -22.43
CA GLY A 257 21.65 2.48 -23.55
C GLY A 257 22.61 3.68 -23.37
N THR A 258 23.36 3.76 -22.28
CA THR A 258 24.24 4.89 -21.98
C THR A 258 25.40 4.48 -21.07
N ASP A 259 26.56 5.13 -21.23
CA ASP A 259 27.69 4.98 -20.30
C ASP A 259 27.76 6.12 -19.27
N ASP A 260 26.97 7.18 -19.44
CA ASP A 260 26.87 8.30 -18.48
C ASP A 260 26.32 7.84 -17.11
N PRO A 261 27.14 7.89 -16.04
CA PRO A 261 26.72 7.46 -14.70
C PRO A 261 25.59 8.28 -14.08
N ALA A 262 25.45 9.56 -14.43
CA ALA A 262 24.34 10.38 -13.94
C ALA A 262 23.03 9.94 -14.59
N ARG A 263 23.06 9.69 -15.91
CA ARG A 263 21.91 9.18 -16.65
C ARG A 263 21.52 7.77 -16.21
N LYS A 264 22.49 6.91 -15.88
CA LYS A 264 22.20 5.57 -15.30
C LYS A 264 21.45 5.67 -13.98
N LYS A 265 21.78 6.64 -13.13
CA LYS A 265 21.07 6.88 -11.87
C LYS A 265 19.60 7.26 -12.15
N ASP A 266 19.34 8.17 -13.06
CA ASP A 266 17.97 8.56 -13.42
C ASP A 266 17.17 7.38 -14.00
N LEU A 267 17.78 6.61 -14.92
CA LEU A 267 17.15 5.42 -15.51
C LEU A 267 16.92 4.29 -14.50
N PHE A 268 17.77 4.18 -13.47
CA PHE A 268 17.52 3.27 -12.36
C PHE A 268 16.30 3.70 -11.54
N LEU A 269 16.13 4.99 -11.28
CA LEU A 269 14.93 5.51 -10.60
C LEU A 269 13.67 5.27 -11.43
N ASP A 270 13.75 5.42 -12.76
CA ASP A 270 12.67 5.06 -13.68
C ASP A 270 12.33 3.56 -13.60
N LEU A 271 13.34 2.68 -13.54
CA LEU A 271 13.12 1.23 -13.36
C LEU A 271 12.35 0.93 -12.07
N ILE A 272 12.74 1.53 -10.94
CA ILE A 272 12.03 1.34 -9.68
C ILE A 272 10.59 1.87 -9.79
N ALA A 273 10.40 3.05 -10.36
CA ALA A 273 9.09 3.69 -10.51
C ALA A 273 8.14 2.87 -11.40
N ASP A 274 8.63 2.37 -12.54
CA ASP A 274 7.85 1.53 -13.44
C ASP A 274 7.47 0.20 -12.79
N GLY A 275 8.39 -0.43 -12.04
CA GLY A 275 8.12 -1.68 -11.35
C GLY A 275 7.14 -1.56 -10.17
N MET A 276 7.21 -0.45 -9.41
CA MET A 276 6.35 -0.24 -8.23
C MET A 276 4.97 0.33 -8.57
N PHE A 277 4.91 1.26 -9.54
CA PHE A 277 3.74 2.09 -9.78
C PHE A 277 3.24 1.97 -11.22
N GLY A 278 4.12 2.15 -12.21
CA GLY A 278 3.74 2.24 -13.61
C GLY A 278 3.06 0.97 -14.14
N VAL A 279 3.79 -0.16 -14.13
CA VAL A 279 3.30 -1.44 -14.62
C VAL A 279 2.09 -1.94 -13.82
N PRO A 280 2.10 -1.96 -12.47
CA PRO A 280 0.92 -2.32 -11.68
C PRO A 280 -0.33 -1.50 -12.02
N SER A 281 -0.20 -0.18 -12.12
CA SER A 281 -1.33 0.73 -12.37
C SER A 281 -1.96 0.49 -13.73
N VAL A 282 -1.14 0.35 -14.78
CA VAL A 282 -1.63 0.05 -16.14
C VAL A 282 -2.29 -1.33 -16.18
N ASN A 283 -1.75 -2.31 -15.47
CA ASN A 283 -2.34 -3.65 -15.40
C ASN A 283 -3.71 -3.62 -14.72
N VAL A 284 -3.85 -2.94 -13.57
CA VAL A 284 -5.16 -2.78 -12.92
C VAL A 284 -6.15 -2.09 -13.85
N ALA A 285 -5.77 -0.96 -14.47
CA ALA A 285 -6.64 -0.23 -15.38
C ALA A 285 -7.08 -1.06 -16.61
N ARG A 286 -6.25 -1.97 -17.10
CA ARG A 286 -6.59 -2.88 -18.20
C ARG A 286 -7.55 -3.99 -17.79
N HIS A 287 -7.37 -4.58 -16.61
CA HIS A 287 -8.23 -5.66 -16.10
C HIS A 287 -9.57 -5.15 -15.57
N HIS A 288 -9.66 -3.88 -15.21
CA HIS A 288 -10.91 -3.24 -14.79
C HIS A 288 -11.93 -3.03 -15.92
N ARG A 289 -11.48 -3.08 -17.19
CA ARG A 289 -12.35 -3.02 -18.38
C ARG A 289 -13.02 -4.37 -18.64
#